data_AF-A0A815VWG2-F1
#
_entry.id   AF-A0A815VWG2-F1
#
_cell.length_a   1.000
_cell.length_b   1.000
_cell.length_c   1.000
_cell.angle_alpha   90.00
_cell.angle_beta   90.00
_cell.angle_gamma   90.00
#
_symmetry.space_group_name_H-M   'P 1'
#
loop_
_entity.id
_entity.type
_entity.pdbx_description
1 polymer ?
#
loop_
_entity_poly.entity_id
_entity_poly.type
_entity_poly.pdbx_seq_one_letter_code
_entity_poly.pdbx_strand_id
1 'polypeptide(L)'
;VKWLDQSDTAKIDYCVCFESDSIFVCDRQYQHHAFLTSSASERLDRYVFYLDEIYIRTDFKFSSEFRAAVTLGNSLSKDRSVQACMRMRKLGIYHWLSFWSSNEVHQQIEMLKKNLLSCNKKENIDDEITLIGMLRWMYGNPQQAT
;
A
#
# COMPACT_ATOMS: atom_id res chain seq x y z
N VAL A 1 16.64 -2.35 2.95
CA VAL A 1 15.93 -1.98 4.20
C VAL A 1 15.35 -3.25 4.78
N LYS A 2 15.67 -3.63 6.01
CA LYS A 2 15.20 -4.87 6.64
C LYS A 2 13.86 -4.59 7.35
N TRP A 3 12.77 -4.59 6.59
CA TRP A 3 11.43 -4.22 7.10
C TRP A 3 10.98 -5.12 8.26
N LEU A 4 11.40 -6.40 8.25
CA LEU A 4 11.15 -7.34 9.35
C LEU A 4 11.78 -6.88 10.67
N ASP A 5 13.00 -6.32 10.64
CA ASP A 5 13.67 -5.82 11.85
C ASP A 5 12.96 -4.62 12.46
N GLN A 6 12.26 -3.83 11.65
CA GLN A 6 11.50 -2.65 12.09
C GLN A 6 10.08 -3.00 12.56
N SER A 7 9.60 -4.19 12.22
CA SER A 7 8.25 -4.65 12.56
C SER A 7 8.22 -5.34 13.94
N ASP A 8 7.10 -5.22 14.65
CA ASP A 8 6.88 -5.83 15.96
C ASP A 8 6.96 -7.37 15.89
N THR A 9 7.89 -7.96 16.64
CA THR A 9 8.12 -9.43 16.70
C THR A 9 6.94 -10.19 17.29
N ALA A 10 6.09 -9.56 18.09
CA ALA A 10 4.88 -10.20 18.59
C ALA A 10 3.79 -10.35 17.52
N LYS A 11 3.85 -9.52 16.45
CA LYS A 11 2.81 -9.44 15.43
C LYS A 11 3.24 -10.02 14.10
N ILE A 12 4.44 -9.67 13.63
CA ILE A 12 4.93 -10.03 12.30
C ILE A 12 6.12 -10.97 12.43
N ASP A 13 6.07 -12.10 11.77
CA ASP A 13 7.15 -13.10 11.71
C ASP A 13 7.76 -13.20 10.31
N TYR A 14 6.97 -12.89 9.30
CA TYR A 14 7.27 -13.24 7.92
C TYR A 14 7.03 -12.08 6.97
N CYS A 15 7.87 -11.97 5.94
CA CYS A 15 7.69 -11.05 4.82
C CYS A 15 7.45 -11.85 3.54
N VAL A 16 6.44 -11.47 2.75
CA VAL A 16 6.19 -12.04 1.44
C VAL A 16 6.93 -11.26 0.38
N CYS A 17 7.73 -11.97 -0.41
CA CYS A 17 8.51 -11.45 -1.51
C CYS A 17 8.08 -12.14 -2.81
N PHE A 18 8.11 -11.39 -3.91
CA PHE A 18 7.81 -11.87 -5.25
C PHE A 18 9.10 -11.86 -6.06
N GLU A 19 9.46 -13.01 -6.62
CA GLU A 19 10.58 -13.13 -7.54
C GLU A 19 10.10 -13.82 -8.81
N SER A 20 10.10 -13.07 -9.91
CA SER A 20 9.48 -13.49 -11.19
C SER A 20 8.02 -13.94 -10.96
N ASP A 21 7.70 -15.22 -11.16
CA ASP A 21 6.34 -15.76 -11.02
C ASP A 21 6.16 -16.58 -9.72
N SER A 22 7.15 -16.55 -8.82
CA SER A 22 7.17 -17.34 -7.60
C SER A 22 7.09 -16.49 -6.33
N ILE A 23 6.35 -17.01 -5.36
CA ILE A 23 6.10 -16.36 -4.08
C ILE A 23 6.94 -17.03 -3.02
N PHE A 24 7.77 -16.22 -2.38
CA PHE A 24 8.64 -16.65 -1.31
C PHE A 24 8.28 -15.94 -0.01
N VAL A 25 8.51 -16.64 1.08
CA VAL A 25 8.36 -16.13 2.44
C VAL A 25 9.74 -16.04 3.05
N CYS A 26 10.11 -14.86 3.53
CA CYS A 26 11.32 -14.62 4.28
C CYS A 26 10.98 -14.53 5.77
N ASP A 27 11.66 -15.33 6.60
CA ASP A 27 11.54 -15.26 8.06
C ASP A 27 12.49 -14.20 8.66
N ARG A 28 12.42 -14.01 9.98
CA ARG A 28 13.32 -13.09 10.72
C ARG A 28 14.79 -13.55 10.75
N GLN A 29 15.05 -14.81 10.42
CA GLN A 29 16.39 -15.38 10.26
C GLN A 29 16.91 -15.26 8.81
N TYR A 30 16.20 -14.53 7.95
CA TYR A 30 16.52 -14.32 6.55
C TYR A 30 16.54 -15.62 5.72
N GLN A 31 15.82 -16.64 6.18
CA GLN A 31 15.62 -17.87 5.43
C GLN A 31 14.41 -17.73 4.51
N HIS A 32 14.56 -18.22 3.28
CA HIS A 32 13.52 -18.19 2.26
C HIS A 32 12.82 -19.55 2.18
N HIS A 33 11.50 -19.52 2.24
CA HIS A 33 10.64 -20.70 2.11
C HIS A 33 9.64 -20.49 0.98
N ALA A 34 9.26 -21.57 0.29
CA ALA A 34 8.16 -21.51 -0.66
C ALA A 34 6.84 -21.27 0.10
N PHE A 35 6.03 -20.33 -0.39
CA PHE A 35 4.78 -19.93 0.28
C PHE A 35 3.85 -21.12 0.55
N LEU A 36 3.74 -22.04 -0.42
CA LEU A 36 2.85 -23.21 -0.36
C LEU A 36 3.26 -24.29 0.65
N THR A 37 4.55 -24.42 0.96
CA THR A 37 5.05 -25.44 1.89
C THR A 37 5.32 -24.91 3.28
N SER A 38 5.24 -23.59 3.47
CA SER A 38 5.36 -22.99 4.78
C SER A 38 4.15 -23.36 5.65
N SER A 39 4.41 -23.95 6.81
CA SER A 39 3.41 -24.24 7.87
C SER A 39 2.72 -22.97 8.39
N ALA A 40 3.16 -21.80 7.95
CA ALA A 40 2.61 -20.52 8.28
C ALA A 40 1.56 -20.04 7.25
N SER A 41 1.24 -20.77 6.18
CA SER A 41 0.14 -20.39 5.25
C SER A 41 -1.23 -20.30 5.94
N GLU A 42 -1.38 -20.90 7.12
CA GLU A 42 -2.59 -20.84 7.96
C GLU A 42 -2.67 -19.56 8.82
N ARG A 43 -1.56 -18.81 8.99
CA ARG A 43 -1.46 -17.64 9.88
C ARG A 43 -1.03 -16.38 9.13
N LEU A 44 -1.79 -16.02 8.10
CA LEU A 44 -1.55 -14.82 7.27
C LEU A 44 -1.62 -13.50 8.07
N ASP A 45 -2.12 -13.53 9.30
CA ASP A 45 -2.11 -12.43 10.27
C ASP A 45 -0.69 -12.03 10.70
N ARG A 46 0.30 -12.91 10.57
CA ARG A 46 1.70 -12.65 10.94
C ARG A 46 2.61 -12.31 9.78
N TYR A 47 2.03 -12.04 8.62
CA TYR A 47 2.76 -11.74 7.40
C TYR A 47 2.66 -10.25 7.07
N VAL A 48 3.77 -9.70 6.61
CA VAL A 48 3.78 -8.43 5.88
C VAL A 48 3.89 -8.72 4.38
N PHE A 49 3.06 -8.06 3.60
CA PHE A 49 3.03 -8.18 2.14
C PHE A 49 3.49 -6.86 1.55
N TYR A 50 4.48 -6.92 0.67
CA TYR A 50 4.81 -5.81 -0.21
C TYR A 50 4.38 -6.19 -1.63
N LEU A 51 3.33 -5.53 -2.12
CA LEU A 51 2.77 -5.77 -3.46
C LEU A 51 3.26 -4.65 -4.38
N ASP A 52 4.15 -4.98 -5.31
CA ASP A 52 4.64 -4.04 -6.33
C ASP A 52 3.83 -4.14 -7.65
N GLU A 53 3.91 -3.12 -8.50
CA GLU A 53 3.14 -2.92 -9.73
C GLU A 53 3.18 -4.11 -10.71
N ILE A 54 4.28 -4.89 -10.71
CA ILE A 54 4.57 -5.89 -11.76
C ILE A 54 3.96 -7.27 -11.44
N TYR A 55 3.72 -7.60 -10.16
CA TYR A 55 3.38 -8.97 -9.74
C TYR A 55 2.16 -8.99 -8.84
N ILE A 56 0.98 -9.17 -9.46
CA ILE A 56 -0.29 -9.09 -8.73
C ILE A 56 -1.36 -10.05 -9.25
N ARG A 57 -0.93 -11.26 -9.66
CA ARG A 57 -1.81 -12.37 -10.03
C ARG A 57 -1.94 -13.41 -8.91
N THR A 58 -1.80 -13.01 -7.65
CA THR A 58 -2.01 -13.91 -6.51
C THR A 58 -3.21 -13.49 -5.68
N ASP A 59 -4.17 -14.40 -5.58
CA ASP A 59 -5.36 -14.28 -4.76
C ASP A 59 -5.06 -14.67 -3.30
N PHE A 60 -4.44 -13.77 -2.53
CA PHE A 60 -4.28 -13.98 -1.09
C PHE A 60 -5.63 -13.88 -0.37
N LYS A 61 -5.94 -14.89 0.44
CA LYS A 61 -7.08 -14.85 1.36
C LYS A 61 -6.65 -14.19 2.66
N PHE A 62 -6.59 -12.86 2.69
CA PHE A 62 -6.26 -12.12 3.91
C PHE A 62 -7.22 -12.50 5.06
N SER A 63 -6.68 -12.61 6.28
CA SER A 63 -7.47 -12.81 7.48
C SER A 63 -8.38 -11.60 7.76
N SER A 64 -9.46 -11.81 8.52
CA SER A 64 -10.33 -10.71 8.94
C SER A 64 -9.52 -9.59 9.61
N GLU A 65 -9.91 -8.33 9.37
CA GLU A 65 -9.29 -7.11 9.91
C GLU A 65 -7.94 -6.72 9.31
N PHE A 66 -7.51 -7.35 8.22
CA PHE A 66 -6.29 -6.96 7.53
C PHE A 66 -6.30 -5.47 7.11
N ARG A 67 -5.20 -4.77 7.39
CA ARG A 67 -4.98 -3.38 7.03
C ARG A 67 -3.87 -3.29 6.00
N ALA A 68 -4.13 -2.61 4.89
CA ALA A 68 -3.10 -2.34 3.89
C ALA A 68 -2.85 -0.84 3.76
N ALA A 69 -1.60 -0.50 3.45
CA ALA A 69 -1.20 0.84 3.09
C ALA A 69 -0.98 0.89 1.57
N VAL A 70 -1.55 1.89 0.90
CA VAL A 70 -1.33 2.16 -0.51
C VAL A 70 -0.45 3.39 -0.61
N THR A 71 0.73 3.20 -1.20
CA THR A 71 1.72 4.26 -1.40
C THR A 71 1.48 4.98 -2.72
N LEU A 72 1.24 6.28 -2.65
CA LEU A 72 1.05 7.17 -3.78
C LEU A 72 2.41 7.69 -4.24
N GLY A 73 2.76 7.33 -5.47
CA GLY A 73 3.95 7.83 -6.18
C GLY A 73 3.55 8.36 -7.55
N ASN A 74 4.41 9.20 -8.16
CA ASN A 74 4.11 9.83 -9.45
C ASN A 74 3.84 8.84 -10.60
N SER A 75 4.35 7.60 -10.53
CA SER A 75 4.08 6.56 -11.54
C SER A 75 2.73 5.88 -11.38
N LEU A 76 2.08 6.04 -10.22
CA LEU A 76 0.88 5.29 -9.89
C LEU A 76 -0.36 5.97 -10.50
N SER A 77 -0.91 5.37 -11.55
CA SER A 77 -2.13 5.85 -12.19
C SER A 77 -3.38 5.54 -11.36
N LYS A 78 -4.44 6.32 -11.58
CA LYS A 78 -5.75 6.12 -10.95
C LYS A 78 -6.25 4.68 -11.11
N ASP A 79 -6.29 4.18 -12.34
CA ASP A 79 -6.80 2.85 -12.63
C ASP A 79 -5.93 1.75 -11.99
N ARG A 80 -4.61 1.94 -11.92
CA ARG A 80 -3.71 1.01 -11.23
C ARG A 80 -3.94 0.99 -9.73
N SER A 81 -4.08 2.15 -9.07
CA SER A 81 -4.42 2.20 -7.64
C SER A 81 -5.73 1.48 -7.35
N VAL A 82 -6.76 1.73 -8.17
CA VAL A 82 -8.08 1.11 -8.01
C VAL A 82 -7.98 -0.40 -8.21
N GLN A 83 -7.28 -0.86 -9.25
CA GLN A 83 -7.04 -2.29 -9.47
C GLN A 83 -6.27 -2.95 -8.32
N ALA A 84 -5.26 -2.28 -7.76
CA ALA A 84 -4.54 -2.77 -6.59
C ALA A 84 -5.47 -2.91 -5.37
N CYS A 85 -6.28 -1.88 -5.09
CA CYS A 85 -7.24 -1.90 -3.98
C CYS A 85 -8.32 -2.98 -4.15
N MET A 86 -8.84 -3.17 -5.38
CA MET A 86 -9.87 -4.18 -5.68
C MET A 86 -9.40 -5.62 -5.48
N ARG A 87 -8.09 -5.88 -5.47
CA ARG A 87 -7.54 -7.21 -5.16
C ARG A 87 -7.74 -7.59 -3.69
N MET A 88 -7.90 -6.62 -2.80
CA MET A 88 -8.39 -6.85 -1.44
C MET A 88 -9.89 -7.12 -1.47
N ARG A 89 -10.26 -8.35 -1.85
CA ARG A 89 -11.66 -8.79 -1.83
C ARG A 89 -12.22 -8.59 -0.42
N LYS A 90 -13.42 -8.01 -0.30
CA LYS A 90 -14.06 -7.60 0.98
C LYS A 90 -13.48 -6.36 1.67
N LEU A 91 -12.77 -5.52 0.91
CA LEU A 91 -12.48 -4.14 1.32
C LEU A 91 -13.76 -3.41 1.74
N GLY A 92 -13.75 -2.77 2.91
CA GLY A 92 -14.91 -2.06 3.47
C GLY A 92 -15.90 -2.93 4.27
N ILE A 93 -15.71 -4.26 4.29
CA ILE A 93 -16.46 -5.16 5.20
C ILE A 93 -15.56 -5.64 6.33
N TYR A 94 -14.42 -6.26 5.98
CA TYR A 94 -13.48 -6.82 6.95
C TYR A 94 -12.07 -6.25 6.81
N HIS A 95 -11.78 -5.50 5.75
CA HIS A 95 -10.44 -4.96 5.50
C HIS A 95 -10.47 -3.45 5.35
N TRP A 96 -9.34 -2.83 5.70
CA TRP A 96 -9.18 -1.39 5.76
C TRP A 96 -7.97 -0.96 4.93
N LEU A 97 -8.05 0.26 4.38
CA LEU A 97 -6.96 0.88 3.62
C LEU A 97 -6.52 2.19 4.27
N SER A 98 -5.23 2.46 4.17
CA SER A 98 -4.63 3.76 4.47
C SER A 98 -3.80 4.21 3.28
N PHE A 99 -3.83 5.50 2.96
CA PHE A 99 -3.07 6.06 1.84
C PHE A 99 -1.90 6.87 2.35
N TRP A 100 -0.72 6.55 1.84
CA TRP A 100 0.54 7.19 2.22
C TRP A 100 1.11 7.83 0.95
N SER A 101 1.72 9.00 1.03
CA SER A 101 2.33 9.64 -0.14
C SER A 101 3.81 9.92 0.11
N SER A 102 4.60 9.90 -0.96
CA SER A 102 5.93 10.50 -0.89
C SER A 102 5.83 12.02 -0.64
N ASN A 103 6.95 12.62 -0.24
CA ASN A 103 7.00 14.07 0.02
C ASN A 103 6.64 14.87 -1.25
N GLU A 104 7.07 14.41 -2.42
CA GLU A 104 6.79 15.07 -3.70
C GLU A 104 5.29 15.05 -4.02
N VAL A 105 4.65 13.88 -3.88
CA VAL A 105 3.20 13.73 -4.11
C VAL A 105 2.41 14.54 -3.08
N HIS A 106 2.84 14.52 -1.82
CA HIS A 106 2.21 15.31 -0.75
C HIS A 106 2.21 16.80 -1.11
N GLN A 107 3.36 17.34 -1.54
CA GLN A 107 3.47 18.74 -1.95
C GLN A 107 2.57 19.07 -3.14
N GLN A 108 2.44 18.17 -4.12
CA GLN A 108 1.53 18.37 -5.25
C GLN A 108 0.05 18.41 -4.80
N ILE A 109 -0.35 17.52 -3.90
CA ILE A 109 -1.69 17.52 -3.31
C ILE A 109 -1.94 18.83 -2.56
N GLU A 110 -0.97 19.31 -1.78
CA GLU A 110 -1.07 20.58 -1.06
C GLU A 110 -1.14 21.80 -2.00
N MET A 111 -0.39 21.81 -3.10
CA MET A 111 -0.50 22.86 -4.11
C MET A 111 -1.90 22.89 -4.75
N LEU A 112 -2.47 21.72 -5.07
CA LEU A 112 -3.81 21.62 -5.62
C LEU A 112 -4.87 22.11 -4.62
N LYS A 113 -4.71 21.82 -3.31
CA LYS A 113 -5.59 22.37 -2.27
C LYS A 113 -5.53 23.90 -2.24
N LYS A 114 -4.32 24.48 -2.25
CA LYS A 114 -4.11 25.95 -2.20
C LYS A 114 -4.70 26.69 -3.39
N ASN A 115 -4.59 26.12 -4.60
CA ASN A 115 -5.15 26.74 -5.81
C ASN A 115 -6.68 26.82 -5.80
N LEU A 116 -7.35 25.97 -5.02
CA LEU A 116 -8.81 25.94 -4.91
C LEU A 116 -9.35 26.78 -3.75
N LEU A 117 -8.52 26.98 -2.72
CA LEU A 117 -8.78 27.90 -1.63
C LEU A 117 -8.20 29.28 -2.00
N SER A 118 -8.80 29.92 -3.01
CA SER A 118 -8.63 31.37 -3.15
C SER A 118 -9.19 32.01 -1.88
N CYS A 119 -8.29 32.59 -1.08
CA CYS A 119 -8.53 33.30 0.18
C CYS A 119 -8.48 32.46 1.47
N ASN A 120 -7.51 32.83 2.32
CA ASN A 120 -7.56 32.86 3.78
C ASN A 120 -7.99 31.61 4.55
N LYS A 121 -6.99 30.79 4.92
CA LYS A 121 -6.58 30.63 6.32
C LYS A 121 -5.34 29.75 6.38
N LYS A 122 -4.35 30.19 7.14
CA LYS A 122 -3.21 29.37 7.58
C LYS A 122 -3.72 28.48 8.73
N GLU A 123 -4.68 27.60 8.44
CA GLU A 123 -5.04 26.55 9.38
C GLU A 123 -3.87 25.57 9.42
N ASN A 124 -3.50 25.13 10.63
CA ASN A 124 -2.50 24.09 10.84
C ASN A 124 -2.79 22.97 9.85
N ILE A 125 -1.92 22.82 8.86
CA ILE A 125 -2.05 21.77 7.87
C ILE A 125 -1.65 20.53 8.66
N ASP A 126 -2.63 19.84 9.23
CA ASP A 126 -2.43 18.48 9.65
C ASP A 126 -1.82 17.76 8.43
N ASP A 127 -0.69 17.05 8.62
CA ASP A 127 0.04 16.32 7.58
C ASP A 127 -0.79 15.19 6.93
N GLU A 128 -2.10 15.16 7.21
CA GLU A 128 -3.04 14.17 6.75
C GLU A 128 -3.47 14.42 5.29
N ILE A 129 -3.22 13.40 4.46
CA ILE A 129 -3.68 13.36 3.08
C ILE A 129 -5.20 13.20 3.09
N THR A 130 -5.91 14.29 2.78
CA THR A 130 -7.37 14.25 2.65
C THR A 130 -7.78 13.51 1.38
N LEU A 131 -8.78 12.63 1.48
CA LEU A 131 -9.28 11.82 0.35
C LEU A 131 -9.62 12.67 -0.90
N ILE A 132 -10.22 13.84 -0.70
CA ILE A 132 -10.56 14.76 -1.80
C ILE A 132 -9.31 15.29 -2.51
N GLY A 133 -8.27 15.63 -1.75
CA GLY A 133 -6.99 16.12 -2.29
C GLY A 133 -6.29 15.02 -3.09
N MET A 134 -6.26 13.81 -2.53
CA MET A 134 -5.75 12.61 -3.20
C MET A 134 -6.49 12.32 -4.51
N LEU A 135 -7.83 12.23 -4.47
CA LEU A 135 -8.62 11.92 -5.68
C LEU A 135 -8.39 12.96 -6.76
N ARG A 136 -8.40 14.24 -6.42
CA ARG A 136 -8.11 15.32 -7.38
C ARG A 136 -6.72 15.19 -7.98
N TRP A 137 -5.71 14.87 -7.16
CA TRP A 137 -4.36 14.62 -7.63
C TRP A 137 -4.31 13.41 -8.58
N MET A 138 -4.99 12.31 -8.26
CA MET A 138 -5.06 11.13 -9.13
C MET A 138 -5.77 11.40 -10.47
N TYR A 139 -6.84 12.20 -10.48
CA TYR A 139 -7.53 12.59 -11.72
C TYR A 139 -6.77 13.65 -12.51
N GLY A 140 -6.04 14.53 -11.82
CA GLY A 140 -5.25 15.62 -12.40
C GLY A 140 -3.85 15.20 -12.86
N ASN A 141 -3.39 14.02 -12.45
CA ASN A 141 -2.19 13.36 -12.97
C ASN A 141 -2.56 12.24 -13.94
N PRO A 142 -2.89 12.56 -15.21
CA PRO A 142 -2.81 11.60 -16.29
C PRO A 142 -1.32 11.38 -16.58
N GLN A 143 -0.62 10.65 -15.71
CA GLN A 143 0.78 10.32 -15.97
C GLN A 143 0.80 9.27 -17.08
N GLN A 144 1.06 9.78 -18.29
CA GLN A 144 1.86 9.17 -19.35
C GLN A 144 1.85 7.64 -19.30
N ALA A 145 0.78 7.07 -19.85
CA ALA A 145 0.83 5.71 -20.36
C ALA A 145 1.91 5.67 -21.43
N THR A 146 3.13 5.35 -21.03
CA THR A 146 4.15 4.84 -21.93
C THR A 146 3.86 3.36 -22.16
#